data_AF-A0AAW2SX67-F1
#
_entry.id   AF-A0AAW2SX67-F1
#
_cell.length_a   1.000
_cell.length_b   1.000
_cell.length_c   1.000
_cell.angle_alpha   90.00
_cell.angle_beta   90.00
_cell.angle_gamma   90.00
#
_symmetry.space_group_name_H-M   'P 1'
#
loop_
_entity.id
_entity.type
_entity.pdbx_description
1 polymer ?
#
loop_
_entity_poly.entity_id
_entity_poly.type
_entity_poly.pdbx_seq_one_letter_code
_entity_poly.pdbx_strand_id
1 'polypeptide(L)'
;MKRKVCFFFCFSNPVLFRSKLAHKIKNLNIKLKTVNDTAVGYLNPSRVANCATFVPPVTETDSVTVDPIVVGREEDVSMIVDMLVNPNDEVVSVVPIVGMGGLGKTTFARLIFNDQRTVKHFHKRIWVCVSQNFDSTTNLFKNS
;
A
#
# COMPACT_ATOMS: atom_id res chain seq x y z
N MET A 1 -9.12 -72.19 -1.35
CA MET A 1 -9.68 -71.16 -0.43
C MET A 1 -9.49 -69.79 -1.06
N LYS A 2 -10.57 -69.11 -1.49
CA LYS A 2 -10.54 -67.67 -1.82
C LYS A 2 -11.82 -67.05 -1.26
N ARG A 3 -11.72 -66.45 -0.08
CA ARG A 3 -12.77 -65.62 0.52
C ARG A 3 -12.78 -64.30 -0.24
N LYS A 4 -13.80 -64.08 -1.08
CA LYS A 4 -14.12 -62.71 -1.52
C LYS A 4 -14.85 -62.04 -0.36
N VAL A 5 -14.19 -61.09 0.27
CA VAL A 5 -14.78 -60.24 1.30
C VAL A 5 -15.70 -59.25 0.60
N CYS A 6 -17.00 -59.44 0.70
CA CYS A 6 -17.96 -58.38 0.34
C CYS A 6 -17.80 -57.27 1.37
N PHE A 7 -17.10 -56.19 1.01
CA PHE A 7 -17.13 -54.95 1.77
C PHE A 7 -18.55 -54.39 1.69
N PHE A 8 -19.37 -54.77 2.67
CA PHE A 8 -20.63 -54.13 3.00
C PHE A 8 -20.34 -52.72 3.51
N PHE A 9 -20.20 -51.76 2.59
CA PHE A 9 -20.55 -50.38 2.93
C PHE A 9 -22.08 -50.27 2.91
N CYS A 10 -22.71 -50.82 3.96
CA CYS A 10 -24.08 -50.50 4.29
C CYS A 10 -24.14 -49.03 4.73
N PHE A 11 -24.64 -48.15 3.86
CA PHE A 11 -25.20 -46.88 4.29
C PHE A 11 -26.53 -46.69 3.55
N SER A 12 -27.62 -46.94 4.28
CA SER A 12 -29.02 -46.60 4.04
C SER A 12 -29.39 -46.06 2.64
N ASN A 13 -30.10 -46.88 1.86
CA ASN A 13 -30.78 -46.56 0.59
C ASN A 13 -30.00 -45.64 -0.38
N PRO A 14 -29.16 -46.20 -1.28
CA PRO A 14 -28.22 -45.45 -2.13
C PRO A 14 -28.90 -44.45 -3.08
N VAL A 15 -30.14 -44.71 -3.50
CA VAL A 15 -30.93 -43.80 -4.35
C VAL A 15 -31.36 -42.57 -3.56
N LEU A 16 -31.80 -42.76 -2.30
CA LEU A 16 -32.15 -41.65 -1.41
C LEU A 16 -30.93 -40.79 -1.07
N PHE A 17 -29.76 -41.41 -0.85
CA PHE A 17 -28.53 -40.66 -0.62
C PHE A 17 -28.15 -39.79 -1.84
N ARG A 18 -28.17 -40.36 -3.04
CA ARG A 18 -27.88 -39.63 -4.30
C ARG A 18 -28.88 -38.51 -4.55
N SER A 19 -30.16 -38.74 -4.32
CA SER A 19 -31.21 -37.72 -4.43
C SER A 19 -30.99 -36.58 -3.42
N LYS A 20 -30.72 -36.89 -2.15
CA LYS A 20 -30.39 -35.89 -1.12
C LYS A 20 -29.17 -35.06 -1.49
N LEU A 21 -28.13 -35.68 -2.05
CA LEU A 21 -26.93 -34.96 -2.51
C LEU A 21 -27.24 -34.04 -3.70
N ALA A 22 -27.99 -34.54 -4.69
CA ALA A 22 -28.40 -33.75 -5.86
C ALA A 22 -29.26 -32.54 -5.44
N HIS A 23 -30.19 -32.72 -4.49
CA HIS A 23 -30.96 -31.63 -3.92
C HIS A 23 -30.08 -30.59 -3.19
N LYS A 24 -29.06 -31.03 -2.43
CA LYS A 24 -28.10 -30.12 -1.79
C LYS A 24 -27.31 -29.31 -2.82
N ILE A 25 -26.80 -29.95 -3.88
CA ILE A 25 -26.07 -29.27 -4.97
C ILE A 25 -26.98 -28.26 -5.67
N LYS A 26 -28.24 -28.66 -5.96
CA LYS A 26 -29.23 -27.76 -6.56
C LYS A 26 -29.50 -26.54 -5.68
N ASN A 27 -29.66 -26.72 -4.38
CA ASN A 27 -29.87 -25.62 -3.44
C ASN A 27 -28.65 -24.68 -3.37
N LEU A 28 -27.43 -25.22 -3.42
CA LEU A 28 -26.21 -24.40 -3.45
C LEU A 28 -26.14 -23.56 -4.73
N ASN A 29 -26.44 -24.15 -5.89
CA ASN A 29 -26.45 -23.42 -7.16
C ASN A 29 -27.51 -22.31 -7.18
N ILE A 30 -28.69 -22.54 -6.60
CA ILE A 30 -29.73 -21.52 -6.45
C ILE A 30 -29.22 -20.38 -5.56
N LYS A 31 -28.66 -20.69 -4.38
CA LYS A 31 -28.13 -19.67 -3.47
C LYS A 31 -27.01 -18.84 -4.10
N LEU A 32 -26.07 -19.47 -4.81
CA LEU A 32 -24.99 -18.78 -5.52
C LEU A 32 -25.55 -17.86 -6.60
N LYS A 33 -26.53 -18.32 -7.37
CA LYS A 33 -27.19 -17.50 -8.39
C LYS A 33 -27.90 -16.30 -7.76
N THR A 34 -28.61 -16.49 -6.65
CA THR A 34 -29.25 -15.39 -5.91
C THR A 34 -28.22 -14.37 -5.42
N VAL A 35 -27.09 -14.80 -4.85
CA VAL A 35 -26.03 -13.89 -4.39
C VAL A 35 -25.43 -13.11 -5.55
N ASN A 36 -25.17 -13.77 -6.67
CA ASN A 36 -24.66 -13.13 -7.87
C ASN A 36 -25.64 -12.11 -8.45
N ASP A 37 -26.91 -12.48 -8.61
CA ASP A 37 -27.95 -11.59 -9.16
C ASP A 37 -28.18 -10.38 -8.25
N THR A 38 -28.13 -10.59 -6.92
CA THR A 38 -28.21 -9.51 -5.92
C THR A 38 -26.98 -8.59 -6.00
N ALA A 39 -25.77 -9.14 -6.09
CA ALA A 39 -24.53 -8.37 -6.24
C ALA A 39 -24.52 -7.56 -7.54
N VAL A 40 -24.92 -8.15 -8.66
CA VAL A 40 -25.03 -7.47 -9.96
C VAL A 40 -26.08 -6.35 -9.90
N GLY A 41 -27.19 -6.55 -9.19
CA GLY A 41 -28.17 -5.49 -8.94
C GLY A 41 -27.63 -4.30 -8.14
N TYR A 42 -26.71 -4.54 -7.20
CA TYR A 42 -25.98 -3.47 -6.51
C TYR A 42 -24.90 -2.82 -7.38
N LEU A 43 -24.28 -3.58 -8.28
CA LEU A 43 -23.17 -3.16 -9.14
C LEU A 43 -23.61 -2.54 -10.48
N ASN A 44 -24.81 -1.94 -10.55
CA ASN A 44 -25.28 -1.23 -11.75
C ASN A 44 -24.18 -0.32 -12.33
N PRO A 45 -23.70 -0.54 -13.57
CA PRO A 45 -22.60 0.24 -14.17
C PRO A 45 -22.94 1.73 -14.28
N SER A 46 -24.23 2.05 -14.37
CA SER A 46 -24.76 3.42 -14.49
C SER A 46 -24.75 4.22 -13.19
N ARG A 47 -24.35 3.60 -12.06
CA ARG A 47 -24.21 4.26 -10.75
C ARG A 47 -22.79 4.22 -10.20
N VAL A 48 -21.80 3.83 -11.01
CA VAL A 48 -20.43 4.32 -10.85
C VAL A 48 -20.38 5.75 -11.40
N ALA A 49 -21.26 6.62 -10.88
CA ALA A 49 -21.03 8.05 -10.92
C ALA A 49 -19.88 8.28 -9.95
N ASN A 50 -18.66 8.25 -10.47
CA ASN A 50 -17.46 8.74 -9.80
C ASN A 50 -17.36 8.30 -8.33
N CYS A 51 -17.39 6.98 -8.07
CA CYS A 51 -16.53 6.52 -6.98
C CYS A 51 -15.12 6.69 -7.51
N ALA A 52 -14.62 7.92 -7.39
CA ALA A 52 -13.19 8.15 -7.32
C ALA A 52 -12.68 7.01 -6.45
N THR A 53 -11.84 6.16 -7.04
CA THR A 53 -10.96 5.29 -6.30
C THR A 53 -10.58 6.09 -5.06
N PHE A 54 -10.83 5.56 -3.86
CA PHE A 54 -10.23 6.15 -2.67
C PHE A 54 -8.74 5.84 -2.80
N VAL A 55 -8.10 6.49 -3.77
CA VAL A 55 -6.73 6.91 -3.72
C VAL A 55 -6.78 7.79 -2.48
N PRO A 56 -6.23 7.34 -1.34
CA PRO A 56 -6.02 8.29 -0.26
C PRO A 56 -5.38 9.51 -0.91
N PRO A 57 -5.88 10.73 -0.62
CA PRO A 57 -5.33 11.94 -1.22
C PRO A 57 -3.83 11.79 -1.19
N VAL A 58 -3.16 11.90 -2.34
CA VAL A 58 -1.71 11.86 -2.37
C VAL A 58 -1.29 12.90 -1.35
N THR A 59 -0.75 12.45 -0.22
CA THR A 59 -0.22 13.36 0.78
C THR A 59 1.09 13.83 0.20
N GLU A 60 0.99 14.77 -0.73
CA GLU A 60 2.12 15.47 -1.29
C GLU A 60 2.84 16.10 -0.12
N THR A 61 4.12 15.75 -0.02
CA THR A 61 4.96 16.34 1.00
C THR A 61 5.71 17.46 0.33
N ASP A 62 5.28 18.70 0.56
CA ASP A 62 5.98 19.86 0.01
C ASP A 62 7.16 20.27 0.90
N SER A 63 8.10 21.04 0.34
CA SER A 63 9.16 21.65 1.13
C SER A 63 8.69 22.91 1.88
N VAL A 64 7.49 23.42 1.58
CA VAL A 64 6.94 24.67 2.13
C VAL A 64 6.63 24.54 3.62
N THR A 65 7.13 25.49 4.40
CA THR A 65 7.13 25.53 5.85
C THR A 65 5.79 26.03 6.39
N VAL A 66 4.94 25.11 6.85
CA VAL A 66 4.13 25.36 8.06
C VAL A 66 4.80 24.51 9.13
N ASP A 67 5.76 25.09 9.85
CA ASP A 67 6.63 24.33 10.73
C ASP A 67 5.87 23.87 11.98
N PRO A 68 5.60 22.55 12.16
CA PRO A 68 5.34 22.07 13.51
C PRO A 68 6.61 22.33 14.33
N ILE A 69 6.47 22.87 15.54
CA ILE A 69 7.60 23.02 16.47
C ILE A 69 8.21 21.63 16.70
N VAL A 70 9.40 21.38 16.15
CA VAL A 70 10.18 20.15 16.39
C VAL A 70 11.21 20.45 17.47
N VAL A 71 11.25 19.64 18.52
CA VAL A 71 12.15 19.79 19.66
C VAL A 71 12.94 18.51 19.87
N GLY A 72 14.20 18.62 20.28
CA GLY A 72 15.02 17.49 20.74
C GLY A 72 15.64 16.68 19.60
N ARG A 73 15.76 17.27 18.41
CA ARG A 73 16.42 16.67 17.23
C ARG A 73 17.55 17.55 16.68
N GLU A 74 17.93 18.59 17.39
CA GLU A 74 18.91 19.59 16.95
C GLU A 74 20.29 18.96 16.75
N GLU A 75 20.71 18.09 17.67
CA GLU A 75 21.98 17.35 17.60
C GLU A 75 21.99 16.37 16.41
N ASP A 76 20.92 15.57 16.26
CA ASP A 76 20.76 14.64 15.14
C ASP A 76 20.81 15.37 13.79
N VAL A 77 20.12 16.50 13.67
CA VAL A 77 20.13 17.33 12.45
C VAL A 77 21.54 17.84 12.19
N SER A 78 22.22 18.38 13.20
CA SER A 78 23.58 18.89 13.01
C SER A 78 24.53 17.80 12.54
N MET A 79 24.49 16.61 13.14
CA MET A 79 25.34 15.49 12.75
C MET A 79 25.19 15.13 11.26
N ILE A 80 23.95 15.05 10.77
CA ILE A 80 23.70 14.74 9.35
C ILE A 80 24.09 15.91 8.44
N VAL A 81 23.80 17.14 8.85
CA VAL A 81 24.18 18.32 8.06
C VAL A 81 25.70 18.41 7.93
N ASP A 82 26.43 18.18 9.01
CA ASP A 82 27.90 18.19 9.01
C ASP A 82 28.44 17.06 8.09
N MET A 83 27.81 15.89 8.07
CA MET A 83 28.14 14.83 7.12
C MET A 83 27.90 15.24 5.66
N LEU A 84 26.86 16.04 5.38
CA LEU A 84 26.51 16.47 4.02
C LEU A 84 27.38 17.61 3.49
N VAL A 85 27.83 18.52 4.35
CA VAL A 85 28.61 19.71 3.94
C VAL A 85 30.12 19.49 3.97
N ASN A 86 30.57 18.42 4.62
CA ASN A 86 31.98 18.06 4.63
C ASN A 86 32.32 17.20 3.40
N PRO A 87 33.48 17.44 2.78
CA PRO A 87 33.89 16.69 1.60
C PRO A 87 34.11 15.22 1.98
N ASN A 88 33.49 14.34 1.20
CA ASN A 88 33.80 12.92 1.19
C ASN A 88 34.55 12.61 -0.11
N ASP A 89 35.42 11.60 -0.12
CA ASP A 89 36.16 11.20 -1.34
C ASP A 89 35.24 10.52 -2.39
N GLU A 90 33.97 10.34 -2.06
CA GLU A 90 32.96 9.74 -2.92
C GLU A 90 32.34 10.75 -3.90
N VAL A 91 32.15 10.30 -5.14
CA VAL A 91 31.47 11.10 -6.19
C VAL A 91 29.99 11.31 -5.88
N VAL A 92 29.35 10.35 -5.18
CA VAL A 92 27.94 10.39 -4.78
C VAL A 92 27.79 9.77 -3.39
N SER A 93 27.19 10.51 -2.45
CA SER A 93 26.88 10.05 -1.09
C SER A 93 25.37 9.90 -0.89
N VAL A 94 24.95 8.88 -0.13
CA VAL A 94 23.55 8.57 0.15
C VAL A 94 23.33 8.36 1.64
N VAL A 95 22.38 9.09 2.22
CA VAL A 95 22.01 9.01 3.65
C VAL A 95 20.58 8.47 3.81
N PRO A 96 20.40 7.17 4.08
CA PRO A 96 19.06 6.59 4.24
C PRO A 96 18.46 6.89 5.63
N ILE A 97 17.22 7.40 5.66
CA ILE A 97 16.45 7.62 6.90
C ILE A 97 15.39 6.52 7.01
N VAL A 98 15.61 5.55 7.91
CA VAL A 98 14.75 4.37 8.07
C VAL A 98 14.02 4.36 9.42
N GLY A 99 12.87 3.70 9.49
CA GLY A 99 12.08 3.57 10.72
C GLY A 99 10.59 3.36 10.46
N MET A 100 9.85 3.02 11.52
CA MET A 100 8.40 2.80 11.47
C MET A 100 7.61 4.04 11.00
N GLY A 101 6.38 3.82 10.54
CA GLY A 101 5.44 4.90 10.22
C GLY A 101 5.19 5.81 11.42
N GLY A 102 4.99 7.11 11.18
CA GLY A 102 4.69 8.09 12.24
C GLY A 102 5.91 8.62 13.03
N LEU A 103 7.12 8.08 12.83
CA LEU A 103 8.33 8.54 13.56
C LEU A 103 8.86 9.93 13.14
N GLY A 104 8.22 10.60 12.18
CA GLY A 104 8.66 11.92 11.71
C GLY A 104 9.87 11.89 10.77
N LYS A 105 10.14 10.77 10.08
CA LYS A 105 11.26 10.66 9.11
C LYS A 105 11.27 11.79 8.08
N THR A 106 10.11 12.06 7.49
CA THR A 106 9.96 13.12 6.49
C THR A 106 10.12 14.51 7.10
N THR A 107 9.67 14.70 8.34
CA THR A 107 9.90 15.93 9.12
C THR A 107 11.39 16.15 9.36
N PHE A 108 12.12 15.09 9.76
CA PHE A 108 13.56 15.14 9.98
C PHE A 108 14.34 15.45 8.70
N ALA A 109 13.99 14.79 7.58
CA ALA A 109 14.57 15.10 6.27
C ALA A 109 14.31 16.56 5.85
N ARG A 110 13.12 17.10 6.15
CA ARG A 110 12.77 18.50 5.86
C ARG A 110 13.62 19.48 6.68
N LEU A 111 13.90 19.19 7.95
CA LEU A 111 14.80 20.00 8.79
C LEU A 111 16.20 20.07 8.18
N ILE A 112 16.76 18.92 7.77
CA ILE A 112 18.09 18.86 7.13
C ILE A 112 18.08 19.61 5.79
N PHE A 113 17.04 19.42 4.98
CA PHE A 113 16.92 20.05 3.66
C PHE A 113 16.87 21.59 3.75
N ASN A 114 16.21 22.12 4.78
CA ASN A 114 16.03 23.55 5.02
C ASN A 114 17.10 24.17 5.94
N ASP A 115 18.02 23.40 6.52
CA ASP A 115 19.14 23.92 7.32
C ASP A 115 19.98 24.90 6.49
N GLN A 116 20.37 26.02 7.10
CA GLN A 116 21.09 27.09 6.42
C GLN A 116 22.45 26.64 5.89
N ARG A 117 23.13 25.70 6.55
CA ARG A 117 24.39 25.12 6.06
C ARG A 117 24.14 24.29 4.80
N THR A 118 23.10 23.45 4.80
CA THR A 118 22.67 22.70 3.60
C THR A 118 22.31 23.64 2.45
N VAL A 119 21.53 24.69 2.73
CA VAL A 119 21.10 25.68 1.72
C VAL A 119 22.30 26.40 1.09
N LYS A 120 23.30 26.77 1.88
CA LYS A 120 24.49 27.48 1.41
C LYS A 120 25.44 26.57 0.65
N HIS A 121 25.55 25.30 1.04
CA HIS A 121 26.46 24.35 0.42
C HIS A 121 25.94 23.85 -0.94
N PHE A 122 24.65 23.53 -1.05
CA PHE A 122 24.06 22.98 -2.27
C PHE A 122 23.36 24.05 -3.11
N HIS A 123 23.97 24.44 -4.24
CA HIS A 123 23.40 25.40 -5.18
C HIS A 123 22.04 24.96 -5.76
N LYS A 124 21.86 23.65 -5.96
CA LYS A 124 20.60 23.05 -6.39
C LYS A 124 20.16 22.01 -5.39
N ARG A 125 18.89 22.06 -5.01
CA ARG A 125 18.24 21.13 -4.08
C ARG A 125 16.87 20.78 -4.65
N ILE A 126 16.49 19.51 -4.57
CA ILE A 126 15.23 19.00 -5.10
C ILE A 126 14.56 18.16 -4.01
N TRP A 127 13.25 18.33 -3.85
CA TRP A 127 12.43 17.51 -2.96
C TRP A 127 11.40 16.77 -3.80
N VAL A 128 11.36 15.44 -3.70
CA VAL A 128 10.47 14.59 -4.50
C VAL A 128 9.66 13.69 -3.57
N CYS A 129 8.34 13.69 -3.73
CA CYS A 129 7.46 12.74 -3.07
C CYS A 129 7.14 11.59 -4.04
N VAL A 130 7.40 10.35 -3.62
CA VAL A 130 7.04 9.15 -4.38
C VAL A 130 6.06 8.33 -3.55
N SER A 131 4.86 8.08 -4.09
CA SER A 131 3.81 7.32 -3.41
C SER A 131 3.71 5.89 -3.95
N GLN A 132 2.96 5.01 -3.28
CA GLN A 132 2.84 3.60 -3.67
C GLN A 132 2.17 3.39 -5.05
N ASN A 133 1.33 4.34 -5.47
CA ASN A 133 0.68 4.33 -6.78
C ASN A 133 1.50 5.12 -7.81
N PHE A 134 2.82 4.94 -7.78
CA PHE A 134 3.72 5.63 -8.70
C PHE A 134 3.65 5.00 -10.10
N ASP A 135 3.21 5.79 -11.08
CA ASP A 135 3.32 5.46 -12.50
C ASP A 135 4.62 6.07 -13.03
N SER A 136 5.57 5.21 -13.43
CA SER A 136 6.88 5.61 -13.96
C SER A 136 6.80 6.42 -15.25
N THR A 137 5.63 6.45 -15.91
CA THR A 137 5.38 7.24 -17.12
C THR A 137 4.82 8.62 -16.83
N THR A 138 4.35 8.89 -15.61
CA THR A 138 3.93 10.23 -15.20
C THR A 138 5.11 11.06 -14.70
N ASN A 139 5.42 12.13 -15.44
CA ASN A 139 6.50 13.07 -15.15
C ASN A 139 6.59 13.45 -13.65
N LEU A 140 7.74 13.16 -13.03
CA LEU A 140 8.11 13.49 -11.65
C LEU A 140 8.17 15.00 -11.35
N PHE A 141 7.99 15.86 -12.37
CA PHE A 141 8.15 17.31 -12.31
C PHE A 141 6.89 18.07 -12.78
N LYS A 142 5.69 17.54 -12.53
CA LYS A 142 4.46 18.32 -12.72
C LYS A 142 4.34 19.35 -11.59
N ASN A 143 4.93 20.53 -11.78
CA ASN A 143 4.75 21.81 -11.06
C ASN A 143 6.12 22.49 -10.79
N SER A 144 6.80 22.88 -11.87
CA SER A 144 7.80 23.95 -11.85
C SER A 144 7.29 25.13 -12.65
#